data_AF-A0A7K1NTP5-F1
#
_entry.id   AF-A0A7K1NTP5-F1
#
_cell.length_a   1.000
_cell.length_b   1.000
_cell.length_c   1.000
_cell.angle_alpha   90.00
_cell.angle_beta   90.00
_cell.angle_gamma   90.00
#
_symmetry.space_group_name_H-M   'P 1'
#
loop_
_entity.id
_entity.type
_entity.pdbx_description
1 polymer ?
#
loop_
_entity_poly.entity_id
_entity_poly.type
_entity_poly.pdbx_seq_one_letter_code
_entity_poly.pdbx_strand_id
1 'polypeptide(L)'
;MNKTSAPAPVVKHGITIEFSAITLNGSLHHDDERRALMLMTEEGPERVSVNLEAYGLVPAPSHVYVKDWSEHSGLAESLQRARLARIVRSIEVGPFSSTAYEVEVTL
;
A
#
# COMPACT_ATOMS: atom_id res chain seq x y z
N MET A 1 15.73 -30.27 -3.91
CA MET A 1 14.64 -29.27 -3.82
C MET A 1 15.29 -27.92 -3.63
N ASN A 2 15.38 -27.12 -4.68
CA ASN A 2 15.95 -25.78 -4.58
C ASN A 2 14.92 -24.92 -3.85
N LYS A 3 15.24 -24.48 -2.63
CA LYS A 3 14.51 -23.39 -1.99
C LYS A 3 14.78 -22.15 -2.83
N THR A 4 13.88 -21.82 -3.74
CA THR A 4 13.82 -20.48 -4.31
C THR A 4 13.51 -19.57 -3.13
N SER A 5 14.54 -18.89 -2.61
CA SER A 5 14.33 -17.88 -1.59
C SER A 5 13.49 -16.77 -2.22
N ALA A 6 12.44 -16.37 -1.52
CA ALA A 6 11.62 -15.22 -1.87
C ALA A 6 12.49 -14.00 -2.23
N PRO A 7 12.11 -13.16 -3.20
CA PRO A 7 12.73 -11.85 -3.36
C PRO A 7 12.65 -11.11 -2.02
N ALA A 8 13.75 -10.52 -1.58
CA ALA A 8 13.74 -9.72 -0.37
C ALA A 8 12.77 -8.53 -0.53
N PRO A 9 12.07 -8.10 0.54
CA PRO A 9 11.24 -6.91 0.50
C PRO A 9 12.04 -5.69 0.01
N VAL A 10 11.46 -4.89 -0.88
CA VAL A 10 12.06 -3.62 -1.30
C VAL A 10 11.75 -2.59 -0.22
N VAL A 11 12.76 -1.86 0.23
CA VAL A 11 12.65 -0.92 1.35
C VAL A 11 13.13 0.47 0.95
N LYS A 12 12.33 1.49 1.25
CA LYS A 12 12.71 2.90 1.13
C LYS A 12 12.65 3.59 2.48
N HIS A 13 13.78 4.13 2.92
CA HIS A 13 13.94 4.77 4.22
C HIS A 13 13.63 6.27 4.19
N GLY A 14 13.37 6.84 5.37
CA GLY A 14 13.25 8.29 5.57
C GLY A 14 12.05 8.90 4.84
N ILE A 15 10.94 8.17 4.78
CA ILE A 15 9.73 8.63 4.12
C ILE A 15 8.83 9.38 5.12
N THR A 16 8.19 10.43 4.63
CA THR A 16 7.09 11.13 5.30
C THR A 16 5.89 11.09 4.37
N ILE A 17 4.75 10.64 4.89
CA ILE A 17 3.46 10.67 4.18
C ILE A 17 2.42 11.40 5.02
N GLU A 18 1.61 12.23 4.37
CA GLU A 18 0.61 13.09 4.98
C GLU A 18 -0.73 12.88 4.28
N PHE A 19 -1.71 12.39 5.03
CA PHE A 19 -3.04 12.08 4.53
C PHE A 19 -4.05 12.25 5.65
N SER A 20 -5.26 12.69 5.31
CA SER A 20 -6.25 13.12 6.31
C SER A 20 -5.62 14.10 7.32
N ALA A 21 -5.73 13.85 8.62
CA ALA A 21 -5.07 14.57 9.71
C ALA A 21 -3.87 13.82 10.31
N ILE A 22 -3.27 12.90 9.55
CA ILE A 22 -2.19 12.00 10.00
C ILE A 22 -0.91 12.31 9.23
N THR A 23 0.21 12.34 9.97
CA THR A 23 1.57 12.35 9.42
C THR A 23 2.30 11.12 9.93
N LEU A 24 2.76 10.26 9.02
CA LEU A 24 3.56 9.09 9.36
C LEU A 24 4.98 9.23 8.81
N ASN A 25 5.95 8.89 9.64
CA ASN A 25 7.37 8.89 9.30
C ASN A 25 7.93 7.48 9.47
N GLY A 26 8.81 7.06 8.56
CA GLY A 26 9.43 5.74 8.71
C GLY A 26 10.11 5.19 7.46
N SER A 27 10.10 3.87 7.35
CA SER A 27 10.56 3.14 6.17
C SER A 27 9.39 2.41 5.51
N LEU A 28 9.23 2.58 4.21
CA LEU A 28 8.19 1.90 3.44
C LEU A 28 8.73 0.58 2.90
N HIS A 29 8.09 -0.53 3.27
CA HIS A 29 8.46 -1.89 2.92
C HIS A 29 7.41 -2.46 1.97
N HIS A 30 7.85 -2.92 0.81
CA HIS A 30 7.03 -3.62 -0.16
C HIS A 30 7.41 -5.10 -0.21
N ASP A 31 6.43 -5.94 0.14
CA ASP A 31 6.49 -7.39 -0.01
C ASP A 31 5.63 -7.78 -1.20
N ASP A 32 6.30 -8.02 -2.33
CA ASP A 32 5.64 -8.35 -3.58
C ASP A 32 4.89 -9.68 -3.46
N GLU A 33 5.49 -10.71 -2.85
CA GLU A 33 4.87 -12.04 -2.72
C GLU A 33 3.55 -12.01 -1.96
N ARG A 34 3.50 -11.20 -0.90
CA ARG A 34 2.29 -11.02 -0.08
C ARG A 34 1.38 -9.89 -0.56
N ARG A 35 1.74 -9.22 -1.67
CA ARG A 35 1.06 -8.01 -2.18
C ARG A 35 0.79 -7.00 -1.06
N ALA A 36 1.81 -6.75 -0.26
CA ALA A 36 1.69 -5.98 0.97
C ALA A 36 2.63 -4.77 0.96
N LEU A 37 2.08 -3.64 1.36
CA LEU A 37 2.81 -2.40 1.63
C LEU A 37 2.64 -2.05 3.11
N MET A 38 3.77 -1.87 3.79
CA MET A 38 3.87 -1.65 5.24
C MET A 38 4.79 -0.46 5.50
N LEU A 39 4.37 0.46 6.36
CA LEU A 39 5.19 1.54 6.85
C LEU A 39 5.71 1.20 8.25
N MET A 40 7.02 1.06 8.39
CA MET A 40 7.67 0.82 9.66
C MET A 40 7.95 2.16 10.34
N THR A 41 7.14 2.51 11.34
CA THR A 41 7.27 3.74 12.15
C THR A 41 7.96 3.42 13.48
N GLU A 42 8.26 4.46 14.27
CA GLU A 42 8.78 4.31 15.64
C GLU A 42 7.73 3.74 16.62
N GLU A 43 6.44 3.99 16.36
CA GLU A 43 5.32 3.49 17.17
C GLU A 43 4.96 2.04 16.82
N GLY A 44 5.35 1.59 15.63
CA GLY A 44 5.14 0.23 15.17
C GLY A 44 4.91 0.12 13.65
N PRO A 45 4.69 -1.11 13.16
CA PRO A 45 4.32 -1.36 11.78
C PRO A 45 2.88 -0.91 11.48
N GLU A 46 2.73 -0.07 10.46
CA GLU A 46 1.45 0.38 9.93
C GLU A 46 1.16 -0.23 8.57
N ARG A 47 0.03 -0.92 8.42
CA ARG A 47 -0.33 -1.53 7.14
C ARG A 47 -0.97 -0.48 6.23
N VAL A 48 -0.23 -0.08 5.20
CA VAL A 48 -0.65 0.90 4.18
C VAL A 48 -1.59 0.26 3.14
N SER A 49 -1.36 -1.02 2.84
CA SER A 49 -2.17 -1.81 1.91
C SER A 49 -3.39 -2.48 2.57
N VAL A 50 -4.37 -2.88 1.75
CA VAL A 50 -5.53 -3.69 2.15
C VAL A 50 -5.63 -4.95 1.29
N ASN A 51 -5.95 -6.10 1.90
CA ASN A 51 -6.29 -7.33 1.15
C ASN A 51 -7.78 -7.29 0.77
N LEU A 52 -8.07 -7.46 -0.52
CA LEU A 52 -9.42 -7.46 -1.08
C LEU A 52 -9.77 -8.79 -1.79
N GLU A 53 -9.03 -9.86 -1.52
CA GLU A 53 -9.23 -11.18 -2.16
C GLU A 53 -10.62 -11.75 -1.87
N ALA A 54 -11.20 -11.45 -0.70
CA ALA A 54 -12.58 -11.82 -0.37
C ALA A 54 -13.61 -11.20 -1.32
N TYR A 55 -13.26 -10.12 -2.03
CA TYR A 55 -14.06 -9.48 -3.08
C TYR A 55 -13.65 -9.94 -4.49
N GLY A 56 -12.80 -10.96 -4.62
CA GLY A 56 -12.28 -11.45 -5.90
C GLY A 56 -11.23 -10.54 -6.55
N LEU A 57 -10.68 -9.59 -5.80
CA LEU A 57 -9.70 -8.63 -6.29
C LEU A 57 -8.28 -9.05 -5.88
N VAL A 58 -7.45 -9.33 -6.87
CA VAL A 58 -6.02 -9.63 -6.71
C VAL A 58 -5.22 -8.58 -7.47
N PRO A 59 -4.26 -7.86 -6.85
CA PRO A 59 -3.48 -6.86 -7.55
C PRO A 59 -2.42 -7.54 -8.44
N ALA A 60 -2.04 -6.86 -9.52
CA ALA A 60 -0.97 -7.32 -10.40
C ALA A 60 0.39 -7.40 -9.66
N PRO A 61 1.42 -8.05 -10.24
CA PRO A 61 2.78 -7.94 -9.72
C PRO A 61 3.20 -6.49 -9.49
N SER A 62 3.87 -6.23 -8.38
CA SER A 62 4.29 -4.92 -7.90
C SER A 62 3.16 -3.95 -7.59
N HIS A 63 1.91 -4.42 -7.57
CA HIS A 63 0.76 -3.62 -7.20
C HIS A 63 0.21 -4.04 -5.84
N VAL A 64 -0.43 -3.08 -5.17
CA VAL A 64 -1.21 -3.30 -3.96
C VAL A 64 -2.52 -2.52 -4.04
N TYR A 65 -3.51 -2.90 -3.23
CA TYR A 65 -4.68 -2.06 -3.01
C TYR A 65 -4.49 -1.17 -1.79
N VAL A 66 -4.92 0.08 -1.89
CA VAL A 66 -4.93 1.07 -0.80
C VAL A 66 -6.36 1.54 -0.61
N LYS A 67 -6.89 1.41 0.61
CA LYS A 67 -8.23 1.93 0.95
C LYS A 67 -8.20 3.46 1.03
N ASP A 68 -9.30 4.10 0.64
CA ASP A 68 -9.45 5.57 0.66
C ASP A 68 -10.66 6.02 1.50
N TRP A 69 -10.87 5.38 2.64
CA TRP A 69 -11.97 5.71 3.56
C TRP A 69 -11.49 5.80 5.00
N SER A 70 -12.31 6.44 5.84
CA SER A 70 -12.02 6.70 7.25
C SER A 70 -10.68 7.41 7.42
N GLU A 71 -9.83 6.97 8.35
CA GLU A 71 -8.52 7.55 8.61
C GLU A 71 -7.49 7.42 7.47
N HIS A 72 -7.75 6.58 6.46
CA HIS A 72 -6.85 6.42 5.29
C HIS A 72 -7.28 7.25 4.08
N SER A 73 -8.26 8.15 4.23
CA SER A 73 -8.64 9.08 3.16
C SER A 73 -7.43 9.93 2.72
N GLY A 74 -7.17 9.95 1.41
CA GLY A 74 -6.04 10.64 0.77
C GLY A 74 -4.72 9.86 0.79
N LEU A 75 -4.68 8.64 1.32
CA LEU A 75 -3.42 7.88 1.48
C LEU A 75 -2.78 7.52 0.13
N ALA A 76 -3.57 6.99 -0.82
CA ALA A 76 -3.06 6.63 -2.15
C ALA A 76 -2.50 7.85 -2.90
N GLU A 77 -3.18 9.00 -2.80
CA GLU A 77 -2.71 10.24 -3.38
C GLU A 77 -1.43 10.75 -2.73
N SER A 78 -1.32 10.64 -1.39
CA SER A 78 -0.09 11.00 -0.68
C SER A 78 1.10 10.15 -1.13
N LEU A 79 0.92 8.84 -1.28
CA LEU A 79 1.95 7.94 -1.81
C LEU A 79 2.37 8.35 -3.23
N GLN A 80 1.40 8.73 -4.07
CA GLN A 80 1.66 9.20 -5.42
C GLN A 80 2.42 10.53 -5.46
N ARG A 81 2.01 11.52 -4.67
CA ARG A 81 2.71 12.80 -4.56
C ARG A 81 4.16 12.61 -4.09
N ALA A 82 4.39 11.67 -3.18
CA ALA A 82 5.72 11.31 -2.69
C ALA A 82 6.53 10.43 -3.67
N ARG A 83 5.97 10.06 -4.83
CA ARG A 83 6.59 9.16 -5.82
C ARG A 83 7.00 7.80 -5.22
N LEU A 84 6.19 7.30 -4.30
CA LEU A 84 6.34 5.98 -3.68
C LEU A 84 5.44 4.94 -4.35
N ALA A 85 4.38 5.41 -5.01
CA ALA A 85 3.50 4.58 -5.82
C ALA A 85 2.89 5.41 -6.95
N ARG A 86 2.24 4.73 -7.90
CA ARG A 86 1.46 5.34 -8.98
C ARG A 86 0.06 4.75 -8.97
N ILE A 87 -0.96 5.58 -8.90
CA ILE A 87 -2.35 5.14 -8.99
C ILE A 87 -2.58 4.60 -10.41
N VAL A 88 -3.11 3.38 -10.49
CA VAL A 88 -3.42 2.69 -11.74
C VAL A 88 -4.91 2.82 -12.06
N ARG A 89 -5.77 2.60 -11.06
CA ARG A 89 -7.23 2.74 -11.18
C ARG A 89 -7.88 2.89 -9.80
N SER A 90 -9.09 3.42 -9.79
CA SER A 90 -10.02 3.33 -8.66
C SER A 90 -10.93 2.11 -8.80
N ILE A 91 -11.37 1.57 -7.67
CA ILE A 91 -12.24 0.41 -7.56
C ILE A 91 -13.26 0.67 -6.45
N GLU A 92 -14.52 0.36 -6.68
CA GLU A 92 -15.54 0.34 -5.64
C GLU A 92 -15.58 -1.02 -4.94
N VAL A 93 -15.59 -1.02 -3.61
CA VAL A 93 -15.48 -2.21 -2.77
C VAL A 93 -16.67 -2.33 -1.83
N GLY A 94 -17.27 -3.52 -1.83
CA GLY A 94 -18.28 -3.90 -0.86
C GLY A 94 -19.62 -3.18 -1.01
N PRO A 95 -20.54 -3.38 -0.05
CA PRO A 95 -21.93 -2.95 -0.17
C PRO A 95 -22.14 -1.43 -0.04
N PHE A 96 -21.10 -0.69 0.37
CA PHE A 96 -21.14 0.76 0.52
C PHE A 96 -20.45 1.51 -0.62
N SER A 97 -20.03 0.80 -1.68
CA SER A 97 -19.25 1.38 -2.79
C SER A 97 -18.03 2.19 -2.31
N SER A 98 -17.32 1.68 -1.30
CA SER A 98 -16.15 2.36 -0.75
C SER A 98 -15.00 2.37 -1.77
N THR A 99 -14.30 3.50 -1.92
CA THR A 99 -13.20 3.63 -2.89
C THR A 99 -11.91 2.99 -2.38
N ALA A 100 -11.34 2.07 -3.15
CA ALA A 100 -9.95 1.66 -3.05
C ALA A 100 -9.21 2.03 -4.33
N TYR A 101 -7.90 2.21 -4.24
CA TYR A 101 -7.03 2.38 -5.40
C TYR A 101 -6.14 1.17 -5.57
N GLU A 102 -6.00 0.70 -6.81
CA GLU A 102 -4.86 -0.10 -7.19
C GLU A 102 -3.69 0.83 -7.46
N VAL A 103 -2.56 0.58 -6.82
CA VAL A 103 -1.34 1.35 -7.01
C VAL A 103 -0.20 0.43 -7.40
N GLU A 104 0.60 0.85 -8.37
CA GLU A 104 1.91 0.27 -8.66
C GLU A 104 2.91 0.86 -7.67
N VAL A 105 3.68 0.03 -6.97
CA VAL A 105 4.69 0.46 -6.02
C VAL A 105 6.00 0.78 -6.75
N THR A 106 6.57 1.96 -6.53
CA THR A 106 7.70 2.51 -7.32
C THR A 106 8.96 2.76 -6.46
N LEU A 107 9.22 1.89 -5.49
CA LEU A 107 10.33 2.03 -4.53
C LEU A 107 11.70 1.83 -5.17
#